data_AF-A0A2E0QPS5-F1
#
_entry.id   AF-A0A2E0QPS5-F1
#
_cell.length_a   1.000
_cell.length_b   1.000
_cell.length_c   1.000
_cell.angle_alpha   90.00
_cell.angle_beta   90.00
_cell.angle_gamma   90.00
#
_symmetry.space_group_name_H-M   'P 1'
#
loop_
_entity.id
_entity.type
_entity.pdbx_description
1 polymer ?
#
loop_
_entity_poly.entity_id
_entity_poly.type
_entity_poly.pdbx_seq_one_letter_code
_entity_poly.pdbx_strand_id
1 'polypeptide(L)'
;MASYTTTIKDAQSNRAIRRDASPSFRPLQQGLRYAIFSYTFAGTEADTEVITLGSLGVEGAKVIPELSCIRDTGGGEAIDVDVKLDALVGGETATDLTGTVALDNNRVAFTGIAGNGLVTLGANDDLRLIVDDDTIGAVTAGETINIEIAYVSENYQ
;
A
#
# COMPACT_ATOMS: atom_id res chain seq x y z
N MET A 1 -13.42 -25.81 -21.28
CA MET A 1 -13.27 -24.62 -20.41
C MET A 1 -13.17 -25.15 -18.98
N ALA A 2 -12.01 -25.02 -18.33
CA ALA A 2 -11.84 -25.55 -16.98
C ALA A 2 -12.68 -24.73 -16.01
N SER A 3 -13.56 -25.39 -15.25
CA SER A 3 -14.33 -24.77 -14.18
C SER A 3 -13.49 -24.80 -12.92
N TYR A 4 -13.03 -23.65 -12.46
CA TYR A 4 -12.28 -23.51 -11.21
C TYR A 4 -13.26 -23.19 -10.08
N THR A 5 -13.19 -23.95 -8.99
CA THR A 5 -13.88 -23.61 -7.74
C THR A 5 -13.36 -22.27 -7.22
N THR A 6 -14.25 -21.47 -6.61
CA THR A 6 -14.01 -20.08 -6.21
C THR A 6 -12.75 -19.87 -5.36
N THR A 7 -12.48 -20.77 -4.41
CA THR A 7 -11.26 -20.70 -3.57
C THR A 7 -9.96 -20.89 -4.34
N ILE A 8 -9.95 -21.73 -5.39
CA ILE A 8 -8.78 -21.90 -6.26
C ILE A 8 -8.59 -20.66 -7.14
N LYS A 9 -9.69 -20.05 -7.59
CA LYS A 9 -9.67 -18.81 -8.37
C LYS A 9 -9.10 -17.63 -7.55
N ASP A 10 -9.48 -17.48 -6.28
CA ASP A 10 -8.99 -16.41 -5.42
C ASP A 10 -7.50 -16.59 -5.09
N ALA A 11 -7.09 -17.82 -4.77
CA ALA A 11 -5.68 -18.16 -4.54
C ALA A 11 -4.80 -17.95 -5.78
N GLN A 12 -5.31 -18.25 -6.97
CA GLN A 12 -4.61 -18.00 -8.24
C GLN A 12 -4.56 -16.50 -8.58
N SER A 13 -5.62 -15.75 -8.30
CA SER A 13 -5.67 -14.30 -8.50
C SER A 13 -4.63 -13.58 -7.63
N ASN A 14 -4.49 -14.00 -6.37
CA ASN A 14 -3.45 -13.45 -5.47
C ASN A 14 -2.04 -13.89 -5.87
N ARG A 15 -1.85 -15.12 -6.39
CA ARG A 15 -0.55 -15.57 -6.91
C ARG A 15 -0.12 -14.83 -8.17
N ALA A 16 -1.06 -14.39 -9.01
CA ALA A 16 -0.76 -13.73 -10.26
C ALA A 16 -0.11 -12.34 -10.11
N ILE A 17 -0.14 -11.76 -8.90
CA ILE A 17 0.15 -10.34 -8.64
C ILE A 17 1.47 -10.14 -7.87
N ARG A 18 2.12 -11.22 -7.41
CA ARG A 18 3.41 -11.14 -6.70
C ARG A 18 4.58 -10.94 -7.65
N ARG A 19 5.65 -10.31 -7.14
CA ARG A 19 6.91 -10.07 -7.86
C ARG A 19 7.59 -11.35 -8.38
N ASP A 20 7.41 -12.48 -7.69
CA ASP A 20 8.03 -13.77 -8.05
C ASP A 20 7.12 -14.69 -8.89
N ALA A 21 6.01 -14.18 -9.44
CA ALA A 21 5.07 -14.99 -10.21
C ALA A 21 5.62 -15.34 -11.62
N SER A 22 5.62 -16.63 -11.97
CA SER A 22 6.12 -17.11 -13.27
C SER A 22 5.21 -16.68 -14.44
N PRO A 23 5.75 -16.12 -15.54
CA PRO A 23 4.97 -15.54 -16.64
C PRO A 23 4.14 -16.53 -17.47
N SER A 24 4.43 -17.84 -17.43
CA SER A 24 3.89 -18.84 -18.35
C SER A 24 2.40 -19.20 -18.14
N PHE A 25 1.76 -18.69 -17.08
CA PHE A 25 0.35 -18.95 -16.76
C PHE A 25 -0.53 -17.69 -16.75
N ARG A 26 0.00 -16.53 -17.16
CA ARG A 26 -0.73 -15.26 -17.06
C ARG A 26 -1.67 -15.03 -18.26
N PRO A 27 -2.92 -14.58 -18.05
CA PRO A 27 -3.60 -13.77 -19.05
C PRO A 27 -2.71 -12.56 -19.31
N LEU A 28 -2.27 -12.37 -20.55
CA LEU A 28 -1.38 -11.29 -20.96
C LEU A 28 -1.95 -9.94 -20.51
N GLN A 29 -1.20 -9.26 -19.63
CA GLN A 29 -1.33 -7.84 -19.26
C GLN A 29 -2.63 -7.45 -18.53
N GLN A 30 -2.64 -7.61 -17.20
CA GLN A 30 -3.58 -6.86 -16.36
C GLN A 30 -3.14 -5.39 -16.33
N GLY A 31 -4.10 -4.47 -16.53
CA GLY A 31 -3.85 -3.05 -16.39
C GLY A 31 -3.60 -2.71 -14.92
N LEU A 32 -2.40 -2.26 -14.60
CA LEU A 32 -2.03 -1.79 -13.27
C LEU A 32 -2.22 -0.27 -13.21
N ARG A 33 -2.86 0.22 -12.15
CA ARG A 33 -3.02 1.63 -11.88
C ARG A 33 -2.16 2.02 -10.69
N TYR A 34 -1.69 3.27 -10.71
CA TYR A 34 -0.90 3.85 -9.63
C TYR A 34 -1.55 5.15 -9.18
N ALA A 35 -1.71 5.29 -7.87
CA ALA A 35 -2.01 6.55 -7.21
C ALA A 35 -0.75 7.02 -6.48
N ILE A 36 -0.47 8.32 -6.51
CA ILE A 36 0.68 8.91 -5.81
C ILE A 36 0.13 9.92 -4.81
N PHE A 37 0.44 9.72 -3.54
CA PHE A 37 0.17 10.65 -2.46
C PHE A 37 1.49 11.25 -2.01
N SER A 38 1.50 12.54 -1.69
CA SER A 38 2.68 13.22 -1.17
C SER A 38 2.37 13.74 0.22
N TYR A 39 3.28 13.52 1.15
CA TYR A 39 3.18 14.03 2.52
C TYR A 39 4.48 14.74 2.89
N THR A 40 4.34 15.89 3.55
CA THR A 40 5.45 16.66 4.09
C THR A 40 5.38 16.62 5.60
N PHE A 41 6.44 16.13 6.23
CA PHE A 41 6.51 16.03 7.68
C PHE A 41 6.58 17.40 8.33
N ALA A 42 5.86 17.54 9.45
CA ALA A 42 5.87 18.72 10.30
C ALA A 42 7.04 18.72 11.30
N GLY A 43 7.70 17.57 11.49
CA GLY A 43 8.80 17.35 12.43
C GLY A 43 8.34 17.26 13.89
N THR A 44 7.05 17.00 14.09
CA THR A 44 6.41 16.86 15.42
C THR A 44 5.54 15.61 15.49
N GLU A 45 5.58 14.76 14.47
CA GLU A 45 4.89 13.50 14.42
C GLU A 45 5.25 12.68 15.67
N ALA A 46 4.21 12.22 16.38
CA ALA A 46 4.38 11.40 17.55
C ALA A 46 4.50 9.92 17.15
N ASP A 47 4.94 9.11 18.11
CA ASP A 47 4.93 7.66 17.98
C ASP A 47 3.52 7.16 17.61
N THR A 48 3.41 6.38 16.52
CA THR A 48 2.17 5.86 15.93
C THR A 48 1.22 6.88 15.27
N GLU A 49 1.73 8.00 14.75
CA GLU A 49 0.94 9.00 14.03
C GLU A 49 0.21 8.40 12.81
N VAL A 50 -1.06 8.79 12.62
CA VAL A 50 -1.89 8.30 11.52
C VAL A 50 -2.14 9.42 10.51
N ILE A 51 -1.51 9.30 9.35
CA ILE A 51 -1.63 10.23 8.24
C ILE A 51 -2.72 9.72 7.29
N THR A 52 -3.80 10.49 7.15
CA THR A 52 -4.86 10.17 6.19
C THR A 52 -4.46 10.64 4.79
N LEU A 53 -4.32 9.69 3.85
CA LEU A 53 -3.96 9.97 2.45
C LEU A 53 -5.19 10.31 1.59
N GLY A 54 -6.38 9.89 2.03
CA GLY A 54 -7.65 9.99 1.32
C GLY A 54 -8.00 8.72 0.56
N SER A 55 -9.03 8.77 -0.28
CA SER A 55 -9.52 7.59 -1.01
C SER A 55 -8.91 7.45 -2.41
N LEU A 56 -8.95 6.23 -2.96
CA LEU A 56 -8.60 5.98 -4.37
C LEU A 56 -9.68 6.47 -5.36
N GLY A 57 -10.87 6.81 -4.88
CA GLY A 57 -12.00 7.25 -5.72
C GLY A 57 -12.51 6.20 -6.70
N VAL A 58 -12.10 4.94 -6.57
CA VAL A 58 -12.43 3.84 -7.49
C VAL A 58 -13.10 2.71 -6.73
N GLU A 59 -14.34 2.43 -7.12
CA GLU A 59 -15.11 1.32 -6.57
C GLU A 59 -14.48 -0.03 -6.95
N GLY A 60 -14.31 -0.90 -5.95
CA GLY A 60 -13.74 -2.23 -6.14
C GLY A 60 -12.23 -2.22 -6.39
N ALA A 61 -11.54 -1.18 -5.93
CA ALA A 61 -10.08 -1.12 -6.02
C ALA A 61 -9.45 -2.15 -5.09
N LYS A 62 -8.48 -2.91 -5.60
CA LYS A 62 -7.69 -3.87 -4.83
C LYS A 62 -6.25 -3.38 -4.79
N VAL A 63 -5.82 -2.94 -3.62
CA VAL A 63 -4.44 -2.48 -3.38
C VAL A 63 -3.50 -3.68 -3.44
N ILE A 64 -2.33 -3.47 -4.03
CA ILE A 64 -1.27 -4.46 -4.17
C ILE A 64 -0.07 -3.98 -3.35
N PRO A 65 0.06 -4.43 -2.09
CA PRO A 65 1.16 -4.07 -1.20
C PRO A 65 2.54 -4.23 -1.85
N GLU A 66 2.80 -5.37 -2.48
CA GLU A 66 4.14 -5.72 -2.97
C GLU A 66 4.61 -4.90 -4.17
N LEU A 67 3.71 -4.16 -4.81
CA LEU A 67 4.01 -3.22 -5.91
C LEU A 67 3.88 -1.76 -5.47
N SER A 68 3.35 -1.53 -4.27
CA SER A 68 3.27 -0.22 -3.65
C SER A 68 4.57 0.08 -2.90
N CYS A 69 4.93 1.36 -2.81
CA CYS A 69 6.14 1.76 -2.13
C CYS A 69 6.03 3.17 -1.58
N ILE A 70 6.85 3.46 -0.58
CA ILE A 70 7.13 4.81 -0.12
C ILE A 70 8.52 5.20 -0.60
N ARG A 71 8.66 6.45 -1.01
CA ARG A 71 9.91 7.03 -1.51
C ARG A 71 10.18 8.33 -0.76
N ASP A 72 11.36 8.46 -0.20
CA ASP A 72 11.87 9.75 0.22
C ASP A 72 12.22 10.58 -1.03
N THR A 73 11.62 11.76 -1.10
CA THR A 73 11.68 12.64 -2.26
C THR A 73 12.24 14.03 -1.95
N GLY A 74 12.64 14.28 -0.70
CA GLY A 74 13.21 15.56 -0.32
C GLY A 74 13.57 15.61 1.16
N GLY A 75 14.75 16.13 1.44
CA GLY A 75 15.34 16.22 2.77
C GLY A 75 16.85 16.42 2.65
N GLY A 76 17.45 16.98 3.70
CA GLY A 76 18.91 16.99 3.84
C GLY A 76 19.43 15.81 4.66
N GLU A 77 18.54 15.22 5.47
CA GLU A 77 18.82 14.12 6.38
C GLU A 77 18.10 12.85 5.91
N ALA A 78 18.45 11.71 6.51
CA ALA A 78 17.76 10.46 6.25
C ALA A 78 16.48 10.39 7.09
N ILE A 79 15.37 10.02 6.46
CA ILE A 79 14.16 9.60 7.15
C ILE A 79 14.40 8.16 7.63
N ASP A 80 14.23 7.90 8.93
CA ASP A 80 14.38 6.59 9.55
C ASP A 80 13.11 6.30 10.38
N VAL A 81 12.07 5.77 9.74
CA VAL A 81 10.78 5.52 10.41
C VAL A 81 10.20 4.20 9.98
N ASP A 82 9.47 3.55 10.87
CA ASP A 82 8.66 2.39 10.53
C ASP A 82 7.32 2.86 9.95
N VAL A 83 6.87 2.26 8.85
CA VAL A 83 5.62 2.62 8.20
C VAL A 83 4.75 1.43 7.90
N LYS A 84 3.44 1.66 7.94
CA LYS A 84 2.42 0.67 7.61
C LYS A 84 1.24 1.34 6.89
N LEU A 85 0.71 0.68 5.87
CA LEU A 85 -0.48 1.14 5.16
C LEU A 85 -1.70 0.36 5.66
N ASP A 86 -2.75 1.10 5.99
CA ASP A 86 -4.07 0.55 6.29
C ASP A 86 -5.15 1.24 5.44
N ALA A 87 -6.35 0.66 5.47
CA ALA A 87 -7.55 1.26 4.92
C ALA A 87 -8.67 1.29 5.96
N LEU A 88 -9.43 2.39 6.00
CA LEU A 88 -10.65 2.50 6.78
C LEU A 88 -11.85 2.00 5.96
N VAL A 89 -12.04 0.68 5.93
CA VAL A 89 -13.08 0.05 5.11
C VAL A 89 -14.47 0.35 5.71
N GLY A 90 -15.35 0.92 4.90
CA GLY A 90 -16.72 1.28 5.32
C GLY A 90 -16.76 2.39 6.37
N GLY A 91 -15.67 3.14 6.58
CA GLY A 91 -15.59 4.23 7.54
C GLY A 91 -15.49 3.81 9.01
N GLU A 92 -15.36 2.52 9.33
CA GLU A 92 -15.43 2.03 10.72
C GLU A 92 -14.18 1.32 11.20
N THR A 93 -13.69 0.31 10.46
CA THR A 93 -12.60 -0.56 10.94
C THR A 93 -11.35 -0.44 10.07
N ALA A 94 -10.25 -0.08 10.73
CA ALA A 94 -8.90 -0.12 10.18
C ALA A 94 -8.58 -1.55 9.74
N THR A 95 -8.37 -1.74 8.44
CA THR A 95 -7.92 -3.01 7.87
C THR A 95 -6.50 -2.84 7.40
N ASP A 96 -5.59 -3.56 8.03
CA ASP A 96 -4.20 -3.53 7.65
C ASP A 96 -4.00 -4.09 6.23
N LEU A 97 -3.35 -3.30 5.38
CA LEU A 97 -2.99 -3.71 4.01
C LEU A 97 -1.57 -4.26 3.95
N THR A 98 -0.69 -3.74 4.80
CA THR A 98 0.74 -4.07 4.79
C THR A 98 1.21 -4.44 6.20
N GLY A 99 2.29 -5.21 6.28
CA GLY A 99 3.12 -5.26 7.47
C GLY A 99 3.90 -3.96 7.63
N THR A 100 4.41 -3.73 8.83
CA THR A 100 5.34 -2.64 9.14
C THR A 100 6.64 -2.84 8.38
N VAL A 101 7.15 -1.77 7.78
CA VAL A 101 8.44 -1.74 7.07
C VAL A 101 9.22 -0.52 7.49
N ALA A 102 10.52 -0.69 7.78
CA ALA A 102 11.43 0.42 8.03
C ALA A 102 11.72 1.17 6.72
N LEU A 103 11.50 2.47 6.72
CA LEU A 103 11.99 3.42 5.73
C LEU A 103 13.30 3.98 6.27
N ASP A 104 14.41 3.33 5.94
CA ASP A 104 15.80 3.69 6.29
C ASP A 104 16.64 4.05 5.05
N ASN A 105 15.97 4.13 3.90
CA ASN A 105 16.56 4.27 2.57
C ASN A 105 15.67 5.16 1.71
N ASN A 106 16.19 5.67 0.59
CA ASN A 106 15.42 6.56 -0.31
C ASN A 106 14.12 5.93 -0.86
N ARG A 107 13.95 4.60 -0.80
CA ARG A 107 12.75 3.91 -1.26
C ARG A 107 12.60 2.55 -0.60
N VAL A 108 11.45 2.27 0.00
CA VAL A 108 11.08 0.94 0.50
C VAL A 108 9.72 0.50 -0.05
N ALA A 109 9.64 -0.76 -0.45
CA ALA A 109 8.38 -1.36 -0.89
C ALA A 109 7.60 -1.88 0.32
N PHE A 110 6.27 -1.79 0.27
CA PHE A 110 5.46 -2.35 1.34
C PHE A 110 5.48 -3.88 1.32
N THR A 111 5.45 -4.48 2.50
CA THR A 111 5.32 -5.93 2.66
C THR A 111 3.86 -6.28 2.87
N GLY A 112 3.29 -7.19 2.10
CA GLY A 112 1.90 -7.65 2.33
C GLY A 112 1.78 -8.47 3.63
N ILE A 113 0.60 -8.44 4.27
CA ILE A 113 0.33 -9.29 5.44
C ILE A 113 0.14 -10.73 5.01
N ALA A 114 0.94 -11.63 5.58
CA ALA A 114 0.83 -13.06 5.29
C ALA A 114 -0.56 -13.59 5.64
N GLY A 115 -1.21 -14.29 4.69
CA GLY A 115 -2.51 -14.91 4.89
C GLY A 115 -3.72 -14.01 4.59
N ASN A 116 -3.54 -12.70 4.49
CA ASN A 116 -4.58 -11.81 4.01
C ASN A 116 -4.61 -11.82 2.48
N GLY A 117 -5.79 -12.04 1.90
CA GLY A 117 -6.00 -11.81 0.48
C GLY A 117 -5.93 -10.31 0.15
N LEU A 118 -5.98 -9.95 -1.13
CA LEU A 118 -6.10 -8.53 -1.51
C LEU A 118 -7.41 -7.96 -0.97
N VAL A 119 -7.32 -6.88 -0.19
CA VAL A 119 -8.48 -6.17 0.35
C VAL A 119 -9.13 -5.37 -0.77
N THR A 120 -10.47 -5.42 -0.84
CA THR A 120 -11.25 -4.65 -1.80
C THR A 120 -11.77 -3.38 -1.11
N LEU A 121 -11.53 -2.24 -1.73
CA LEU A 121 -11.90 -0.92 -1.23
C LEU A 121 -13.10 -0.36 -2.02
N GLY A 122 -13.99 0.30 -1.31
CA GLY A 122 -15.02 1.17 -1.88
C GLY A 122 -14.44 2.52 -2.33
N ALA A 123 -15.21 3.26 -3.12
CA ALA A 123 -14.77 4.54 -3.67
C ALA A 123 -14.43 5.62 -2.60
N ASN A 124 -15.01 5.48 -1.41
CA ASN A 124 -14.85 6.43 -0.30
C ASN A 124 -14.05 5.86 0.87
N ASP A 125 -13.48 4.66 0.72
CA ASP A 125 -12.64 4.10 1.78
C ASP A 125 -11.31 4.85 1.79
N ASP A 126 -10.99 5.46 2.92
CA ASP A 126 -9.76 6.22 3.09
C ASP A 126 -8.57 5.28 3.30
N LEU A 127 -7.47 5.58 2.62
CA LEU A 127 -6.16 5.01 2.88
C LEU A 127 -5.46 5.84 3.94
N ARG A 128 -4.78 5.18 4.87
CA ARG A 128 -3.98 5.85 5.89
C ARG A 128 -2.61 5.21 6.00
N LEU A 129 -1.62 6.07 6.19
CA LEU A 129 -0.27 5.67 6.52
C LEU A 129 -0.11 5.83 8.03
N ILE A 130 0.23 4.74 8.70
CA ILE A 130 0.68 4.77 10.09
C ILE A 130 2.19 4.90 10.04
N VAL A 131 2.70 5.92 10.73
CA VAL A 131 4.13 6.13 10.94
C VAL A 131 4.42 5.80 12.39
N ASP A 132 5.33 4.88 12.60
CA ASP A 132 5.75 4.36 13.89
C ASP A 132 7.22 4.76 14.09
N ASP A 133 7.55 5.39 15.21
CA ASP A 133 8.91 5.85 15.55
C ASP A 133 9.54 4.92 16.61
N ASP A 134 9.00 3.71 16.79
CA ASP A 134 9.31 2.85 17.93
C ASP A 134 10.78 2.39 17.99
N THR A 135 11.67 2.82 17.07
CA THR A 135 13.09 2.49 17.20
C THR A 135 14.15 3.50 16.75
N ILE A 136 13.96 4.43 15.79
CA ILE A 136 15.11 5.22 15.26
C ILE A 136 14.80 6.65 14.74
N GLY A 137 14.71 7.64 15.62
CA GLY A 137 15.11 9.03 15.30
C GLY A 137 14.02 9.96 14.73
N ALA A 138 14.01 11.20 15.22
CA ALA A 138 13.03 12.21 14.84
C ALA A 138 13.07 12.57 13.36
N VAL A 139 11.92 12.54 12.69
CA VAL A 139 11.76 13.09 11.34
C VAL A 139 11.92 14.60 11.37
N THR A 140 12.64 15.15 10.39
CA THR A 140 12.86 16.60 10.33
C THR A 140 11.71 17.30 9.61
N ALA A 141 11.30 18.45 10.14
CA ALA A 141 10.29 19.28 9.51
C ALA A 141 10.69 19.66 8.06
N GLY A 142 9.77 19.47 7.12
CA GLY A 142 9.98 19.76 5.70
C GLY A 142 10.52 18.59 4.87
N GLU A 143 10.80 17.44 5.48
CA GLU A 143 11.06 16.21 4.74
C GLU A 143 9.80 15.72 4.03
N THR A 144 9.98 15.15 2.84
CA THR A 144 8.86 14.81 1.95
C THR A 144 8.92 13.39 1.45
N ILE A 145 7.81 12.67 1.62
CA ILE A 145 7.63 11.32 1.11
C ILE A 145 6.56 11.30 0.02
N ASN A 146 6.80 10.45 -0.97
CA ASN A 146 5.80 10.05 -1.94
C ASN A 146 5.41 8.59 -1.72
N ILE A 147 4.13 8.37 -1.54
CA ILE A 147 3.53 7.07 -1.33
C ILE A 147 2.86 6.66 -2.64
N GLU A 148 3.46 5.71 -3.34
CA GLU A 148 2.98 5.15 -4.59
C GLU A 148 2.14 3.90 -4.27
N ILE A 149 0.83 3.97 -4.49
CA ILE A 149 -0.11 2.87 -4.26
C ILE A 149 -0.46 2.22 -5.59
N ALA A 150 -0.04 0.98 -5.77
CA ALA A 150 -0.39 0.15 -6.90
C ALA A 150 -1.73 -0.55 -6.63
N TYR A 151 -2.66 -0.48 -7.59
CA TYR A 151 -3.96 -1.13 -7.46
C TYR A 151 -4.50 -1.64 -8.79
N VAL A 152 -5.39 -2.62 -8.71
CA VAL A 152 -6.23 -3.07 -9.82
C VAL A 152 -7.68 -2.73 -9.54
N SER A 153 -8.46 -2.46 -10.58
CA SER A 153 -9.90 -2.26 -10.46
C SER A 153 -10.62 -3.18 -11.45
N GLU A 154 -11.66 -3.87 -10.98
CA GLU A 154 -12.45 -4.77 -11.84
C GLU A 154 -13.34 -4.01 -12.84
N ASN A 155 -13.53 -2.70 -12.62
CA ASN A 155 -14.25 -1.82 -13.53
C ASN A 155 -13.35 -1.37 -14.69
N TYR A 156 -13.34 -2.18 -15.76
CA TYR A 156 -13.03 -1.71 -17.11
C TYR A 156 -14.26 -0.91 -17.61
N GLN A 157 -14.15 0.41 -17.65
CA GLN A 157 -14.94 1.22 -18.59
C GLN A 157 -14.09 1.47 -19.83
#